data_AF-A0A7J3XWS0-F1
#
_entry.id   AF-A0A7J3XWS0-F1
#
_cell.length_a   1.000
_cell.length_b   1.000
_cell.length_c   1.000
_cell.angle_alpha   90.00
_cell.angle_beta   90.00
_cell.angle_gamma   90.00
#
_symmetry.space_group_name_H-M   'P 1'
#
loop_
_entity.id
_entity.type
_entity.pdbx_description
1 polymer ?
#
loop_
_entity_poly.entity_id
_entity_poly.type
_entity_poly.pdbx_seq_one_letter_code
_entity_poly.pdbx_strand_id
1 'polypeptide(L)'
;FHLASLATDDDVVAELRRRKRRPQRPLAVMSRTLEQALSFAEASREEVEALTSYRRPIVLLRKRKPFALSELVSPGLDTVGVELAYSGIHHVLLSHLNEPAVVMTSGNEPGEPMSIDEESACRQLKGVADYLLTHNRRIVNRCDDSVVKVVDGSPVPIRRSRGYVIEPFELSFKPKACALAVGAEENVTGCVLKLDHCYPTQYIGDVDRLETYEYLESSLATLTRLLGVREVEAVACDLHPRFLTRRLARELAERYGAKLIEVQHHHAHAASLMAEHRLSLEEEVVCVAADGVGYGSDGEAWGGEVLAVSYRGFKRLASLERLPMPGGDLCARYPARMLMAALSVELGVEEALKVALSDYLQGFKHGEVEARLVARQLESGRHPHTSSTGRVLDAASAMLGLCLERTYDGEPALKLEAAAAEGDPEAVGLKVEAEGRGGLPRLKTATLLAEAYRKLKAGARRVDVAAAVEEAVARGLAELAVEAASRLGVRVVGFSGGVAYNRRIVRRMRELVEAEGLRFLRHVRAPCGDGGISLGQAAVAGALML
;
A
#
# COMPACT_ATOMS: atom_id res chain seq x y z
N PHE A 1 -1.55 20.70 -11.04
CA PHE A 1 -2.66 20.69 -12.00
C PHE A 1 -3.42 19.38 -11.93
N HIS A 2 -4.70 19.35 -12.32
CA HIS A 2 -5.51 18.14 -12.45
C HIS A 2 -6.02 17.99 -13.90
N LEU A 3 -6.25 16.75 -14.33
CA LEU A 3 -7.03 16.41 -15.51
C LEU A 3 -8.48 16.17 -15.08
N ALA A 4 -9.40 16.84 -15.76
CA ALA A 4 -10.84 16.73 -15.51
C ALA A 4 -11.58 16.27 -16.76
N SER A 5 -12.59 15.43 -16.58
CA SER A 5 -13.47 14.94 -17.65
C SER A 5 -14.84 14.56 -17.10
N LEU A 6 -15.83 14.33 -17.98
CA LEU A 6 -17.07 13.66 -17.58
C LEU A 6 -16.74 12.28 -16.98
N ALA A 7 -17.46 11.90 -15.93
CA ALA A 7 -17.34 10.59 -15.28
C ALA A 7 -18.47 9.63 -15.67
N THR A 8 -19.52 10.14 -16.31
CA THR A 8 -20.74 9.45 -16.73
C THR A 8 -20.67 8.94 -18.18
N ASP A 9 -19.72 9.44 -18.96
CA ASP A 9 -19.52 9.10 -20.37
C ASP A 9 -18.38 8.09 -20.54
N ASP A 10 -18.71 6.88 -20.99
CA ASP A 10 -17.75 5.78 -21.17
C ASP A 10 -16.66 6.12 -22.20
N ASP A 11 -16.99 6.78 -23.30
CA ASP A 11 -16.05 7.09 -24.38
C ASP A 11 -15.04 8.15 -23.92
N VAL A 12 -15.50 9.15 -23.18
CA VAL A 12 -14.65 10.18 -22.58
C VAL A 12 -13.68 9.57 -21.56
N VAL A 13 -14.17 8.70 -20.68
CA VAL A 13 -13.31 8.04 -19.67
C VAL A 13 -12.31 7.08 -20.33
N ALA A 14 -12.74 6.33 -21.36
CA ALA A 14 -11.87 5.44 -22.12
C ALA A 14 -10.74 6.22 -22.82
N GLU A 15 -11.07 7.34 -23.46
CA GLU A 15 -10.08 8.19 -24.14
C GLU A 15 -9.09 8.82 -23.15
N LEU A 16 -9.57 9.30 -22.00
CA LEU A 16 -8.69 9.79 -20.93
C LEU A 16 -7.71 8.71 -20.46
N ARG A 17 -8.19 7.47 -20.25
CA ARG A 17 -7.33 6.34 -19.85
C ARG A 17 -6.29 6.01 -20.92
N ARG A 18 -6.68 6.02 -22.19
CA ARG A 18 -5.78 5.77 -23.33
C ARG A 18 -4.67 6.81 -23.38
N ARG A 19 -5.03 8.11 -23.35
CA ARG A 19 -4.05 9.21 -23.39
C ARG A 19 -3.13 9.22 -22.17
N LYS A 20 -3.67 8.94 -20.98
CA LYS A 20 -2.90 8.88 -19.72
C LYS A 20 -2.11 7.58 -19.53
N ARG A 21 -2.25 6.60 -20.44
CA ARG A 21 -1.66 5.25 -20.32
C ARG A 21 -1.96 4.60 -18.96
N ARG A 22 -3.21 4.76 -18.50
CA ARG A 22 -3.68 4.34 -17.17
C ARG A 22 -4.88 3.40 -17.34
N PRO A 23 -4.64 2.11 -17.67
CA PRO A 23 -5.71 1.20 -18.08
C PRO A 23 -6.69 0.90 -16.93
N GLN A 24 -6.21 0.56 -15.74
CA GLN A 24 -7.10 0.10 -14.65
C GLN A 24 -7.03 0.91 -13.36
N ARG A 25 -5.93 1.65 -13.11
CA ARG A 25 -5.79 2.42 -11.86
C ARG A 25 -6.99 3.36 -11.66
N PRO A 26 -7.70 3.30 -10.51
CA PRO A 26 -8.94 4.04 -10.29
C PRO A 26 -8.77 5.54 -10.49
N LEU A 27 -9.76 6.19 -11.09
CA LEU A 27 -9.83 7.64 -11.23
C LEU A 27 -10.62 8.20 -10.06
N ALA A 28 -10.09 9.23 -9.40
CA ALA A 28 -10.85 9.95 -8.40
C ALA A 28 -11.89 10.82 -9.10
N VAL A 29 -13.04 11.01 -8.46
CA VAL A 29 -14.14 11.83 -8.95
C VAL A 29 -14.48 12.91 -7.93
N MET A 30 -14.85 14.08 -8.42
CA MET A 30 -15.25 15.22 -7.61
C MET A 30 -16.74 15.50 -7.78
N SER A 31 -17.46 15.56 -6.67
CA SER A 31 -18.84 16.04 -6.60
C SER A 31 -18.92 17.42 -5.98
N ARG A 32 -19.92 18.22 -6.36
CA ARG A 32 -20.12 19.57 -5.80
C ARG A 32 -20.68 19.50 -4.38
N THR A 33 -21.53 18.52 -4.12
CA THR A 33 -22.32 18.38 -2.89
C THR A 33 -22.27 16.94 -2.38
N LEU A 34 -22.54 16.74 -1.09
CA LEU A 34 -22.60 15.41 -0.50
C LEU A 34 -23.77 14.61 -1.10
N GLU A 35 -24.90 15.26 -1.35
CA GLU A 35 -26.10 14.65 -1.92
C GLU A 35 -25.81 14.03 -3.29
N GLN A 36 -25.03 14.72 -4.14
CA GLN A 36 -24.58 14.17 -5.42
C GLN A 36 -23.62 13.00 -5.24
N ALA A 37 -22.67 13.07 -4.31
CA ALA A 37 -21.77 11.95 -4.03
C ALA A 37 -22.55 10.68 -3.62
N LEU A 38 -23.57 10.85 -2.77
CA LEU A 38 -24.42 9.76 -2.28
C LEU A 38 -25.40 9.21 -3.33
N SER A 39 -25.55 9.86 -4.49
CA SER A 39 -26.39 9.35 -5.58
C SER A 39 -25.74 8.16 -6.30
N PHE A 40 -24.41 8.03 -6.25
CA PHE A 40 -23.66 6.95 -6.91
C PHE A 40 -22.77 6.14 -5.95
N ALA A 41 -22.63 6.57 -4.70
CA ALA A 41 -21.87 5.86 -3.68
C ALA A 41 -22.66 5.71 -2.37
N GLU A 42 -22.26 4.74 -1.56
CA GLU A 42 -22.70 4.52 -0.18
C GLU A 42 -21.60 5.00 0.76
N ALA A 43 -21.97 5.67 1.85
CA ALA A 43 -21.02 6.19 2.82
C ALA A 43 -21.49 5.91 4.26
N SER A 44 -20.59 5.43 5.10
CA SER A 44 -20.75 5.38 6.55
C SER A 44 -20.69 6.79 7.16
N ARG A 45 -20.97 6.89 8.47
CA ARG A 45 -20.85 8.14 9.21
C ARG A 45 -19.42 8.69 9.15
N GLU A 46 -18.43 7.83 9.35
CA GLU A 46 -17.00 8.17 9.37
C GLU A 46 -16.52 8.60 7.97
N GLU A 47 -17.06 7.98 6.92
CA GLU A 47 -16.78 8.35 5.54
C GLU A 47 -17.38 9.72 5.19
N VAL A 48 -18.60 10.02 5.64
CA VAL A 48 -19.22 11.35 5.50
C VAL A 48 -18.43 12.41 6.26
N GLU A 49 -17.99 12.12 7.49
CA GLU A 49 -17.17 13.03 8.29
C GLU A 49 -15.83 13.34 7.57
N ALA A 50 -15.19 12.31 7.02
CA ALA A 50 -13.96 12.49 6.23
C ALA A 50 -14.19 13.34 4.97
N LEU A 51 -15.24 13.07 4.18
CA LEU A 51 -15.59 13.82 2.96
C LEU A 51 -15.93 15.29 3.24
N THR A 52 -16.62 15.55 4.34
CA THR A 52 -17.11 16.89 4.72
C THR A 52 -16.12 17.71 5.54
N SER A 53 -15.05 17.07 6.02
CA SER A 53 -13.93 17.72 6.69
C SER A 53 -13.36 18.89 5.89
N TYR A 54 -12.83 19.89 6.59
CA TYR A 54 -12.07 20.99 5.99
C TYR A 54 -10.89 20.50 5.13
N ARG A 55 -10.39 19.29 5.39
CA ARG A 55 -9.30 18.67 4.62
C ARG A 55 -9.73 18.22 3.24
N ARG A 56 -11.03 17.92 3.04
CA ARG A 56 -11.61 17.46 1.76
C ARG A 56 -10.77 16.39 1.04
N PRO A 57 -10.38 15.27 1.69
CA PRO A 57 -9.64 14.21 1.02
C PRO A 57 -10.53 13.48 -0.01
N ILE A 58 -9.89 12.73 -0.89
CA ILE A 58 -10.54 11.66 -1.63
C ILE A 58 -10.83 10.53 -0.64
N VAL A 59 -12.09 10.12 -0.52
CA VAL A 59 -12.53 9.01 0.33
C VAL A 59 -12.96 7.86 -0.56
N LEU A 60 -12.46 6.65 -0.28
CA LEU A 60 -12.87 5.44 -1.01
C LEU A 60 -14.22 4.96 -0.48
N LEU A 61 -15.27 5.14 -1.27
CA LEU A 61 -16.64 4.79 -0.92
C LEU A 61 -17.11 3.56 -1.69
N ARG A 62 -18.02 2.79 -1.11
CA ARG A 62 -18.64 1.66 -1.82
C ARG A 62 -19.52 2.18 -2.95
N LYS A 63 -19.45 1.56 -4.13
CA LYS A 63 -20.34 1.89 -5.26
C LYS A 63 -21.77 1.50 -4.92
N ARG A 64 -22.73 2.40 -5.19
CA ARG A 64 -24.15 2.06 -5.17
C ARG A 64 -24.50 1.24 -6.42
N LYS A 65 -25.44 0.31 -6.32
CA LYS A 65 -25.99 -0.45 -7.46
C LYS A 65 -27.43 0.02 -7.75
N PRO A 66 -27.80 0.39 -8.99
CA PRO A 66 -26.92 0.56 -10.16
C PRO A 66 -25.92 1.70 -9.97
N PHE A 67 -24.71 1.54 -10.53
CA PHE A 67 -23.66 2.56 -10.45
C PHE A 67 -23.91 3.62 -11.53
N ALA A 68 -23.99 4.88 -11.11
CA ALA A 68 -24.43 5.98 -11.97
C ALA A 68 -23.30 6.60 -12.83
N LEU A 69 -22.05 6.24 -12.57
CA LEU A 69 -20.88 6.67 -13.34
C LEU A 69 -20.40 5.51 -14.24
N SER A 70 -19.50 5.81 -15.16
CA SER A 70 -18.81 4.80 -15.97
C SER A 70 -18.10 3.78 -15.08
N GLU A 71 -18.27 2.48 -15.36
CA GLU A 71 -17.49 1.42 -14.70
C GLU A 71 -15.98 1.56 -14.96
N LEU A 72 -15.62 2.27 -16.04
CA LEU A 72 -14.24 2.61 -16.33
C LEU A 72 -13.65 3.60 -15.32
N VAL A 73 -14.42 4.25 -14.44
CA VAL A 73 -13.85 5.07 -13.37
C VAL A 73 -13.02 4.22 -12.39
N SER A 74 -13.49 3.03 -12.04
CA SER A 74 -12.83 2.12 -11.09
C SER A 74 -13.08 0.64 -11.46
N PRO A 75 -12.45 0.13 -12.54
CA PRO A 75 -12.71 -1.19 -13.09
C PRO A 75 -12.39 -2.32 -12.11
N GLY A 76 -13.33 -3.25 -11.93
CA GLY A 76 -13.14 -4.46 -11.11
C GLY A 76 -13.03 -4.20 -9.60
N LEU A 77 -13.33 -2.99 -9.15
CA LEU A 77 -13.41 -2.64 -7.72
C LEU A 77 -14.86 -2.41 -7.28
N ASP A 78 -15.12 -2.68 -6.01
CA ASP A 78 -16.39 -2.40 -5.32
C ASP A 78 -16.45 -0.95 -4.79
N THR A 79 -15.37 -0.19 -4.95
CA THR A 79 -15.21 1.18 -4.43
C THR A 79 -14.88 2.20 -5.51
N VAL A 80 -15.21 3.46 -5.25
CA VAL A 80 -14.87 4.64 -6.05
C VAL A 80 -14.25 5.70 -5.14
N GLY A 81 -13.19 6.37 -5.61
CA GLY A 81 -12.56 7.48 -4.87
C GLY A 81 -13.32 8.77 -5.10
N VAL A 82 -13.95 9.30 -4.05
CA VAL A 82 -14.81 10.50 -4.14
C VAL A 82 -14.20 11.64 -3.33
N GLU A 83 -14.09 12.82 -3.91
CA GLU A 83 -13.82 14.05 -3.18
C GLU A 83 -14.94 15.08 -3.39
N LEU A 84 -15.05 16.02 -2.46
CA LEU A 84 -15.96 17.15 -2.58
C LEU A 84 -15.21 18.40 -3.02
N ALA A 85 -15.90 19.28 -3.76
CA ALA A 85 -15.37 20.57 -4.15
C ALA A 85 -14.77 21.31 -2.94
N TYR A 86 -13.48 21.64 -3.05
CA TYR A 86 -12.69 22.20 -1.95
C TYR A 86 -12.15 23.61 -2.22
N SER A 87 -12.41 24.17 -3.39
CA SER A 87 -11.96 25.52 -3.76
C SER A 87 -13.06 26.26 -4.53
N GLY A 88 -13.00 27.59 -4.52
CA GLY A 88 -14.00 28.42 -5.20
C GLY A 88 -14.14 28.09 -6.70
N ILE A 89 -13.02 27.80 -7.38
CA ILE A 89 -13.05 27.41 -8.80
C ILE A 89 -13.77 26.07 -9.01
N HIS A 90 -13.65 25.11 -8.08
CA HIS A 90 -14.38 23.85 -8.15
C HIS A 90 -15.89 24.06 -7.99
N HIS A 91 -16.31 24.90 -7.05
CA HIS A 91 -17.72 25.21 -6.86
C HIS A 91 -18.34 25.89 -8.09
N VAL A 92 -17.64 26.86 -8.68
CA VAL A 92 -18.11 27.56 -9.89
C VAL A 92 -18.16 26.59 -11.08
N LEU A 93 -17.07 25.86 -11.35
CA LEU A 93 -17.01 24.91 -12.45
C LEU A 93 -18.16 23.89 -12.39
N LEU A 94 -18.33 23.25 -11.23
CA LEU A 94 -19.35 22.22 -11.06
C LEU A 94 -20.78 22.79 -10.98
N SER A 95 -20.97 24.09 -10.70
CA SER A 95 -22.31 24.70 -10.75
C SER A 95 -22.84 24.89 -12.19
N HIS A 96 -21.94 24.87 -13.18
CA HIS A 96 -22.30 24.95 -14.59
C HIS A 96 -22.46 23.57 -15.25
N LEU A 97 -22.24 22.48 -14.51
CA LEU A 97 -22.37 21.10 -15.01
C LEU A 97 -23.59 20.43 -14.39
N ASN A 98 -24.38 19.73 -15.21
CA ASN A 98 -25.49 18.91 -14.75
C ASN A 98 -25.05 17.44 -14.56
N GLU A 99 -23.94 17.25 -13.85
CA GLU A 99 -23.33 15.93 -13.63
C GLU A 99 -23.26 15.61 -12.13
N PRO A 100 -23.42 14.33 -11.73
CA PRO A 100 -23.26 13.93 -10.34
C PRO A 100 -21.80 14.04 -9.87
N ALA A 101 -20.85 13.82 -10.77
CA ALA A 101 -19.42 13.97 -10.52
C ALA A 101 -18.63 14.15 -11.83
N VAL A 102 -17.43 14.69 -11.72
CA VAL A 102 -16.43 14.72 -12.80
C VAL A 102 -15.18 13.96 -12.37
N VAL A 103 -14.43 13.38 -13.30
CA VAL A 103 -13.10 12.87 -12.98
C VAL A 103 -12.23 14.04 -12.55
N MET A 104 -11.45 13.85 -11.48
CA MET A 104 -10.41 14.78 -11.05
C MET A 104 -9.18 13.96 -10.69
N THR A 105 -8.24 13.84 -11.63
CA THR A 105 -7.03 13.04 -11.42
C THR A 105 -5.78 13.90 -11.59
N SER A 106 -4.66 13.49 -10.98
CA SER A 106 -3.39 14.22 -11.06
C SER A 106 -3.00 14.55 -12.51
N GLY A 107 -2.68 15.80 -12.79
CA GLY A 107 -2.27 16.26 -14.11
C GLY A 107 -0.76 16.13 -14.27
N ASN A 108 -0.29 14.91 -14.53
CA ASN A 108 1.11 14.59 -14.76
C ASN A 108 1.28 13.39 -15.69
N GLU A 109 2.45 13.32 -16.32
CA GLU A 109 2.92 12.10 -16.98
C GLU A 109 3.09 10.98 -15.93
N PRO A 110 2.75 9.71 -16.24
CA PRO A 110 2.95 8.60 -15.32
C PRO A 110 4.40 8.54 -14.79
N GLY A 111 4.54 8.53 -13.45
CA GLY A 111 5.83 8.51 -12.76
C GLY A 111 6.47 9.88 -12.52
N GLU A 112 5.94 10.98 -13.08
CA GLU A 112 6.42 12.34 -12.77
C GLU A 112 5.59 12.99 -11.64
N PRO A 113 6.19 13.87 -10.81
CA PRO A 113 5.45 14.68 -9.86
C PRO A 113 4.45 15.63 -10.53
N MET A 114 3.41 16.05 -9.80
CA MET A 114 2.46 17.06 -10.29
C MET A 114 3.15 18.38 -10.69
N SER A 115 2.74 18.92 -11.84
CA SER A 115 3.12 20.27 -12.26
C SER A 115 2.58 21.34 -11.30
N ILE A 116 3.41 22.35 -11.01
CA ILE A 116 3.08 23.53 -10.18
C ILE A 116 3.10 24.85 -10.96
N ASP A 117 3.62 24.82 -12.17
CA ASP A 117 3.74 25.95 -13.08
C ASP A 117 3.17 25.60 -14.47
N GLU A 118 2.85 26.64 -15.24
CA GLU A 118 2.17 26.51 -16.54
C GLU A 118 3.08 25.85 -17.59
N GLU A 119 4.38 26.12 -17.55
CA GLU A 119 5.35 25.56 -18.50
C GLU A 119 5.45 24.04 -18.36
N SER A 120 5.62 23.56 -17.13
CA SER A 120 5.59 22.14 -16.78
C SER A 120 4.26 21.51 -17.16
N ALA A 121 3.12 22.17 -16.89
CA ALA A 121 1.80 21.63 -17.22
C ALA A 121 1.60 21.50 -18.74
N CYS A 122 1.97 22.52 -19.51
CA CYS A 122 1.91 22.48 -20.97
C CYS A 122 2.81 21.38 -21.55
N ARG A 123 3.99 21.16 -20.97
CA ARG A 123 4.91 20.09 -21.39
C ARG A 123 4.34 18.70 -21.08
N GLN A 124 3.94 18.46 -19.83
CA GLN A 124 3.49 17.13 -19.36
C GLN A 124 2.09 16.75 -19.87
N LEU A 125 1.20 17.71 -20.13
CA LEU A 125 -0.18 17.44 -20.54
C LEU A 125 -0.41 17.54 -22.05
N LYS A 126 0.66 17.77 -22.83
CA LYS A 126 0.60 17.82 -24.28
C LYS A 126 0.14 16.48 -24.85
N GLY A 127 -0.94 16.50 -25.62
CA GLY A 127 -1.51 15.28 -26.19
C GLY A 127 -2.34 14.45 -25.21
N VAL A 128 -2.52 14.94 -23.97
CA VAL A 128 -3.43 14.38 -22.97
C VAL A 128 -4.65 15.27 -22.81
N ALA A 129 -4.44 16.52 -22.39
CA ALA A 129 -5.51 17.49 -22.18
C ALA A 129 -5.88 18.22 -23.48
N ASP A 130 -7.18 18.42 -23.72
CA ASP A 130 -7.67 19.24 -24.83
C ASP A 130 -7.61 20.74 -24.52
N TYR A 131 -7.78 21.11 -23.25
CA TYR A 131 -7.76 22.49 -22.76
C TYR A 131 -7.00 22.60 -21.43
N LEU A 132 -6.40 23.77 -21.18
CA LEU A 132 -5.78 24.11 -19.89
C LEU A 132 -6.47 25.33 -19.28
N LEU A 133 -6.92 25.16 -18.03
CA LEU A 133 -7.42 26.26 -17.19
C LEU A 133 -6.35 26.59 -16.15
N THR A 134 -5.82 27.82 -16.19
CA THR A 134 -4.71 28.26 -15.33
C THR A 134 -5.09 29.48 -14.49
N HIS A 135 -4.18 29.93 -13.63
CA HIS A 135 -4.33 31.15 -12.84
C HIS A 135 -2.97 31.77 -12.51
N ASN A 136 -2.95 33.07 -12.20
CA ASN A 136 -1.72 33.80 -11.84
C ASN A 136 -1.27 33.62 -10.37
N ARG A 137 -1.96 32.80 -9.55
CA ARG A 137 -1.52 32.47 -8.19
C ARG A 137 -0.49 31.35 -8.20
N ARG A 138 0.79 31.66 -8.00
CA ARG A 138 1.86 30.66 -7.97
C ARG A 138 1.61 29.57 -6.92
N ILE A 139 1.78 28.30 -7.30
CA ILE A 139 1.84 27.16 -6.40
C ILE A 139 3.31 26.97 -5.98
N VAL A 140 3.62 27.17 -4.70
CA VAL A 140 5.01 27.08 -4.20
C VAL A 140 5.41 25.64 -3.89
N ASN A 141 4.51 24.89 -3.27
CA ASN A 141 4.75 23.50 -2.88
C ASN A 141 3.77 22.60 -3.65
N ARG A 142 4.30 21.55 -4.28
CA ARG A 142 3.49 20.43 -4.78
C ARG A 142 2.73 19.81 -3.62
N CYS A 143 1.48 19.44 -3.87
CA CYS A 143 0.63 18.83 -2.85
C CYS A 143 -0.47 18.01 -3.53
N ASP A 144 -0.25 16.70 -3.66
CA ASP A 144 -1.26 15.76 -4.13
C ASP A 144 -2.48 15.76 -3.21
N ASP A 145 -3.65 15.46 -3.77
CA ASP A 145 -4.85 15.17 -2.99
C ASP A 145 -4.62 13.97 -2.08
N SER A 146 -4.99 14.10 -0.80
CA SER A 146 -4.93 12.99 0.15
C SER A 146 -6.00 11.97 -0.17
N VAL A 147 -5.69 10.69 0.05
CA VAL A 147 -6.62 9.57 -0.15
C VAL A 147 -6.81 8.84 1.16
N VAL A 148 -8.04 8.62 1.57
CA VAL A 148 -8.43 7.96 2.81
C VAL A 148 -9.38 6.81 2.51
N LYS A 149 -9.19 5.69 3.20
CA LYS A 149 -10.10 4.55 3.21
C LYS A 149 -10.58 4.34 4.63
N VAL A 150 -11.87 4.12 4.85
CA VAL A 150 -12.35 3.68 6.16
C VAL A 150 -12.17 2.17 6.25
N VAL A 151 -11.40 1.75 7.25
CA VAL A 151 -11.11 0.34 7.53
C VAL A 151 -11.61 0.08 8.94
N ASP A 152 -12.45 -0.94 9.13
CA ASP A 152 -12.98 -1.35 10.43
C ASP A 152 -13.48 -0.17 11.31
N GLY A 153 -14.19 0.78 10.70
CA GLY A 153 -14.77 1.94 11.40
C GLY A 153 -13.80 3.10 11.70
N SER A 154 -12.57 3.10 11.18
CA SER A 154 -11.67 4.27 11.30
C SER A 154 -11.10 4.70 9.95
N PRO A 155 -10.95 6.01 9.69
CA PRO A 155 -10.26 6.51 8.52
C PRO A 155 -8.77 6.15 8.59
N VAL A 156 -8.24 5.61 7.51
CA VAL A 156 -6.81 5.30 7.34
C VAL A 156 -6.33 5.98 6.06
N PRO A 157 -5.36 6.91 6.15
CA PRO A 157 -4.81 7.54 4.95
C PRO A 157 -4.04 6.51 4.13
N ILE A 158 -4.41 6.30 2.86
CA ILE A 158 -3.56 5.60 1.89
C ILE A 158 -2.47 6.55 1.41
N ARG A 159 -2.85 7.82 1.24
CA ARG A 159 -1.97 8.91 0.84
C ARG A 159 -2.20 10.10 1.75
N ARG A 160 -1.17 10.50 2.49
CA ARG A 160 -1.19 11.65 3.38
C ARG A 160 -0.46 12.84 2.75
N SER A 161 -1.21 13.85 2.32
CA SER A 161 -0.68 15.03 1.62
C SER A 161 -1.55 16.27 1.91
N ARG A 162 -2.36 16.73 0.94
CA ARG A 162 -3.23 17.92 1.07
C ARG A 162 -4.12 17.85 2.30
N GLY A 163 -4.19 18.97 3.01
CA GLY A 163 -5.01 19.13 4.20
C GLY A 163 -4.40 18.51 5.44
N TYR A 164 -3.37 17.66 5.34
CA TYR A 164 -2.71 16.99 6.47
C TYR A 164 -1.31 17.53 6.78
N VAL A 165 -0.49 17.76 5.76
CA VAL A 165 0.86 18.29 5.92
C VAL A 165 0.79 19.78 6.27
N ILE A 166 1.50 20.29 7.28
CA ILE A 166 2.64 19.73 8.05
C ILE A 166 2.28 19.23 9.47
N GLU A 167 1.08 18.71 9.72
CA GLU A 167 0.70 18.23 11.06
C GLU A 167 1.60 17.07 11.52
N PRO A 168 2.25 17.19 12.71
CA PRO A 168 3.23 16.22 13.18
C PRO A 168 2.64 15.00 13.89
N PHE A 169 3.50 14.02 14.07
CA PHE A 169 3.35 12.92 15.02
C PHE A 169 4.24 13.19 16.23
N GLU A 170 3.64 13.21 17.41
CA GLU A 170 4.34 13.43 18.69
C GLU A 170 4.78 12.07 19.24
N LEU A 171 6.07 11.93 19.53
CA LEU A 171 6.66 10.77 20.19
C LEU A 171 6.46 10.88 21.71
N SER A 172 6.44 9.75 22.41
CA SER A 172 6.36 9.74 23.87
C SER A 172 7.70 9.99 24.57
N PHE A 173 8.76 10.22 23.79
CA PHE A 173 10.12 10.42 24.26
C PHE A 173 10.74 11.59 23.49
N LYS A 174 11.79 12.19 24.06
CA LYS A 174 12.40 13.41 23.54
C LYS A 174 13.84 13.18 23.06
N PRO A 175 14.05 12.92 21.77
CA PRO A 175 15.36 12.88 21.14
C PRO A 175 16.21 14.12 21.47
N LYS A 176 17.52 13.91 21.61
CA LYS A 176 18.49 15.00 21.89
C LYS A 176 18.77 15.87 20.67
N ALA A 177 18.50 15.34 19.48
CA ALA A 177 18.92 15.92 18.21
C ALA A 177 17.84 15.81 17.12
N CYS A 178 18.02 16.56 16.04
CA CYS A 178 17.17 16.45 14.86
C CYS A 178 17.68 15.35 13.91
N ALA A 179 16.77 14.71 13.20
CA ALA A 179 17.09 13.73 12.16
C ALA A 179 16.24 13.93 10.92
N LEU A 180 16.72 13.41 9.79
CA LEU A 180 15.95 13.27 8.56
C LEU A 180 15.68 11.79 8.31
N ALA A 181 14.56 11.47 7.68
CA ALA A 181 14.26 10.14 7.18
C ALA A 181 13.77 10.24 5.73
N VAL A 182 14.31 9.38 4.86
CA VAL A 182 14.05 9.46 3.41
C VAL A 182 12.93 8.55 2.92
N GLY A 183 12.42 7.65 3.76
CA GLY A 183 11.36 6.71 3.41
C GLY A 183 11.85 5.43 2.71
N ALA A 184 10.92 4.77 2.02
CA ALA A 184 11.15 3.58 1.19
C ALA A 184 11.53 3.99 -0.26
N GLU A 185 11.02 3.32 -1.29
CA GLU A 185 11.17 3.72 -2.70
C GLU A 185 9.83 3.91 -3.41
N GLU A 186 8.80 3.13 -3.03
CA GLU A 186 7.44 3.30 -3.53
C GLU A 186 6.62 4.19 -2.57
N ASN A 187 5.65 4.94 -3.11
CA ASN A 187 4.70 5.76 -2.35
C ASN A 187 5.33 6.67 -1.27
N VAL A 188 6.49 7.25 -1.56
CA VAL A 188 7.40 7.84 -0.58
C VAL A 188 6.85 9.09 0.09
N THR A 189 7.14 9.20 1.38
CA THR A 189 7.22 10.47 2.11
C THR A 189 8.61 10.57 2.73
N GLY A 190 9.15 11.78 2.87
CA GLY A 190 10.26 12.04 3.78
C GLY A 190 9.74 12.44 5.16
N CYS A 191 10.61 12.50 6.17
CA CYS A 191 10.25 13.00 7.50
C CYS A 191 11.39 13.79 8.15
N VAL A 192 11.05 14.88 8.83
CA VAL A 192 11.97 15.65 9.67
C VAL A 192 11.60 15.41 11.13
N LEU A 193 12.52 14.87 11.92
CA LEU A 193 12.41 14.79 13.37
C LEU A 193 12.99 16.06 14.00
N LYS A 194 12.20 16.74 14.83
CA LYS A 194 12.66 17.86 15.64
C LYS A 194 12.03 17.78 17.03
N LEU A 195 12.86 17.79 18.07
CA LEU A 195 12.44 17.50 19.45
C LEU A 195 11.75 16.12 19.48
N ASP A 196 10.56 16.05 20.04
CA ASP A 196 9.65 14.90 20.13
C ASP A 196 8.64 14.86 18.96
N HIS A 197 8.82 15.63 17.89
CA HIS A 197 7.87 15.69 16.78
C HIS A 197 8.47 15.23 15.45
N CYS A 198 7.80 14.26 14.82
CA CYS A 198 8.07 13.81 13.45
C CYS A 198 7.13 14.54 12.48
N TYR A 199 7.72 15.25 11.50
CA TYR A 199 7.00 16.00 10.47
C TYR A 199 7.20 15.32 9.11
N PRO A 200 6.22 14.54 8.62
CA PRO A 200 6.28 13.98 7.28
C PRO A 200 6.13 15.08 6.21
N THR A 201 6.79 14.89 5.08
CA THR A 201 6.50 15.65 3.86
C THR A 201 5.14 15.26 3.31
N GLN A 202 4.68 15.99 2.29
CA GLN A 202 3.65 15.50 1.39
C GLN A 202 4.09 14.24 0.63
N TYR A 203 3.11 13.58 0.00
CA TYR A 203 3.33 12.46 -0.88
C TYR A 203 4.24 12.85 -2.05
N ILE A 204 5.32 12.09 -2.23
CA ILE A 204 6.31 12.30 -3.30
C ILE A 204 5.97 11.44 -4.51
N GLY A 205 5.45 10.22 -4.29
CA GLY A 205 5.31 9.20 -5.33
C GLY A 205 6.44 8.18 -5.25
N ASP A 206 6.66 7.47 -6.35
CA ASP A 206 7.72 6.46 -6.45
C ASP A 206 9.04 7.16 -6.78
N VAL A 207 10.07 6.95 -5.99
CA VAL A 207 11.39 7.57 -6.16
C VAL A 207 12.28 6.66 -7.00
N ASP A 208 11.89 6.47 -8.25
CA ASP A 208 12.55 5.62 -9.25
C ASP A 208 13.20 6.42 -10.39
N ARG A 209 13.08 7.76 -10.37
CA ARG A 209 13.52 8.68 -11.42
C ARG A 209 14.11 9.96 -10.82
N LEU A 210 14.79 10.75 -11.66
CA LEU A 210 15.46 11.98 -11.22
C LEU A 210 14.45 13.01 -10.71
N GLU A 211 13.30 13.15 -11.36
CA GLU A 211 12.29 14.15 -11.02
C GLU A 211 11.68 13.91 -9.63
N THR A 212 11.43 12.65 -9.26
CA THR A 212 10.91 12.27 -7.94
C THR A 212 12.00 12.28 -6.87
N TYR A 213 13.25 11.97 -7.24
CA TYR A 213 14.43 12.13 -6.38
C TYR A 213 14.65 13.59 -5.96
N GLU A 214 14.71 14.51 -6.93
CA GLU A 214 14.85 15.95 -6.68
C GLU A 214 13.64 16.50 -5.92
N TYR A 215 12.45 15.94 -6.16
CA TYR A 215 11.26 16.33 -5.42
C TYR A 215 11.33 15.93 -3.94
N LEU A 216 11.80 14.72 -3.61
CA LEU A 216 12.01 14.31 -2.22
C LEU A 216 13.04 15.21 -1.53
N GLU A 217 14.20 15.43 -2.18
CA GLU A 217 15.27 16.27 -1.63
C GLU A 217 14.78 17.69 -1.35
N SER A 218 14.17 18.34 -2.34
CA SER A 218 13.66 19.71 -2.20
C SER A 218 12.53 19.83 -1.17
N SER A 219 11.73 18.78 -0.99
CA SER A 219 10.67 18.72 0.02
C SER A 219 11.25 18.64 1.44
N LEU A 220 12.24 17.78 1.66
CA LEU A 220 12.98 17.70 2.92
C LEU A 220 13.69 19.02 3.23
N ALA A 221 14.40 19.60 2.25
CA ALA A 221 15.07 20.89 2.42
C ALA A 221 14.09 22.02 2.78
N THR A 222 12.93 22.05 2.14
CA THR A 222 11.87 23.02 2.43
C THR A 222 11.33 22.85 3.85
N LEU A 223 11.05 21.61 4.27
CA LEU A 223 10.50 21.34 5.59
C LEU A 223 11.52 21.62 6.71
N THR A 224 12.78 21.22 6.52
CA THR A 224 13.91 21.55 7.42
C THR A 224 14.03 23.06 7.63
N ARG A 225 13.94 23.85 6.54
CA ARG A 225 13.98 25.32 6.60
C ARG A 225 12.76 25.89 7.34
N LEU A 226 11.55 25.42 7.02
CA LEU A 226 10.32 25.89 7.67
C LEU A 226 10.31 25.60 9.18
N LEU A 227 10.86 24.46 9.58
CA LEU A 227 10.98 24.07 10.98
C LEU A 227 12.18 24.72 11.69
N GLY A 228 13.02 25.49 10.98
CA GLY A 228 14.20 26.12 11.55
C GLY A 228 15.23 25.13 12.11
N VAL A 229 15.32 23.94 11.50
CA VAL A 229 16.33 22.92 11.84
C VAL A 229 17.66 23.36 11.25
N ARG A 230 18.66 23.58 12.10
CA ARG A 230 20.00 24.05 11.71
C ARG A 230 21.03 22.93 11.65
N GLU A 231 20.89 21.95 12.53
CA GLU A 231 21.79 20.82 12.70
C GLU A 231 20.98 19.53 12.56
N VAL A 232 21.55 18.54 11.89
CA VAL A 232 20.98 17.21 11.68
C VAL A 232 22.05 16.23 12.13
N GLU A 233 21.75 15.40 13.13
CA GLU A 233 22.72 14.43 13.66
C GLU A 233 22.58 13.05 13.03
N ALA A 234 21.41 12.73 12.48
CA ALA A 234 21.18 11.47 11.78
C ALA A 234 20.34 11.63 10.51
N VAL A 235 20.62 10.78 9.53
CA VAL A 235 19.77 10.55 8.36
C VAL A 235 19.42 9.07 8.31
N ALA A 236 18.14 8.76 8.38
CA ALA A 236 17.63 7.40 8.36
C ALA A 236 17.14 6.99 6.98
N CYS A 237 17.39 5.74 6.59
CA CYS A 237 16.94 5.16 5.33
C CYS A 237 16.60 3.68 5.48
N ASP A 238 15.97 3.13 4.44
CA ASP A 238 15.72 1.69 4.33
C ASP A 238 17.03 0.91 4.20
N LEU A 239 17.02 -0.36 4.61
CA LEU A 239 18.13 -1.30 4.47
C LEU A 239 18.38 -1.69 3.00
N HIS A 240 17.39 -1.56 2.12
CA HIS A 240 17.51 -2.01 0.73
C HIS A 240 18.70 -1.37 0.02
N PRO A 241 19.66 -2.15 -0.51
CA PRO A 241 20.94 -1.62 -0.92
C PRO A 241 20.88 -0.76 -2.18
N ARG A 242 19.83 -0.91 -3.00
CA ARG A 242 19.70 -0.28 -4.32
C ARG A 242 18.68 0.85 -4.39
N PHE A 243 17.97 1.17 -3.32
CA PHE A 243 16.98 2.25 -3.38
C PHE A 243 17.64 3.59 -3.69
N LEU A 244 17.02 4.38 -4.56
CA LEU A 244 17.49 5.74 -4.83
C LEU A 244 17.38 6.62 -3.58
N THR A 245 16.40 6.39 -2.70
CA THR A 245 16.29 7.09 -1.42
C THR A 245 17.48 6.82 -0.49
N ARG A 246 18.04 5.59 -0.48
CA ARG A 246 19.27 5.29 0.27
C ARG A 246 20.47 6.08 -0.26
N ARG A 247 20.55 6.30 -1.57
CA ARG A 247 21.55 7.20 -2.15
C ARG A 247 21.36 8.63 -1.64
N LEU A 248 20.13 9.15 -1.69
CA LEU A 248 19.83 10.48 -1.15
C LEU A 248 20.21 10.60 0.33
N ALA A 249 19.93 9.57 1.13
CA ALA A 249 20.27 9.56 2.54
C ALA A 249 21.78 9.69 2.79
N ARG A 250 22.61 9.02 1.97
CA ARG A 250 24.07 9.16 2.02
C ARG A 250 24.52 10.58 1.66
N GLU A 251 24.00 11.13 0.57
CA GLU A 251 24.32 12.49 0.12
C GLU A 251 23.92 13.54 1.19
N LEU A 252 22.77 13.35 1.85
CA LEU A 252 22.34 14.19 2.96
C LEU A 252 23.21 13.99 4.21
N ALA A 253 23.55 12.75 4.56
CA ALA A 253 24.40 12.46 5.71
C ALA A 253 25.78 13.13 5.57
N GLU A 254 26.40 13.04 4.39
CA GLU A 254 27.66 13.72 4.07
C GLU A 254 27.50 15.25 4.14
N ARG A 255 26.43 15.80 3.55
CA ARG A 255 26.15 17.25 3.54
C ARG A 255 26.02 17.84 4.95
N TYR A 256 25.39 17.12 5.87
CA TYR A 256 25.17 17.58 7.25
C TYR A 256 26.25 17.11 8.23
N GLY A 257 27.20 16.26 7.82
CA GLY A 257 28.11 15.58 8.75
C GLY A 257 27.38 14.66 9.73
N ALA A 258 26.23 14.11 9.31
CA ALA A 258 25.32 13.32 10.12
C ALA A 258 25.63 11.82 10.03
N LYS A 259 25.18 11.06 11.02
CA LYS A 259 25.25 9.59 11.00
C LYS A 259 24.18 9.02 10.07
N LEU A 260 24.57 8.10 9.19
CA LEU A 260 23.60 7.29 8.44
C LEU A 260 23.05 6.17 9.34
N ILE A 261 21.73 6.07 9.45
CA ILE A 261 21.03 5.02 10.21
C ILE A 261 20.20 4.18 9.24
N GLU A 262 20.54 2.90 9.12
CA GLU A 262 19.79 1.96 8.28
C GLU A 262 18.73 1.27 9.14
N VAL A 263 17.47 1.36 8.73
CA VAL A 263 16.32 0.77 9.41
C VAL A 263 15.67 -0.26 8.50
N GLN A 264 15.45 -1.46 9.02
CA GLN A 264 14.82 -2.51 8.23
C GLN A 264 13.36 -2.14 7.90
N HIS A 265 12.92 -2.45 6.69
CA HIS A 265 11.63 -2.02 6.14
C HIS A 265 10.42 -2.34 7.04
N HIS A 266 10.30 -3.59 7.48
CA HIS A 266 9.17 -4.04 8.30
C HIS A 266 9.28 -3.57 9.77
N HIS A 267 10.51 -3.37 10.26
CA HIS A 267 10.76 -2.67 11.51
C HIS A 267 10.27 -1.22 11.43
N ALA A 268 10.50 -0.53 10.31
CA ALA A 268 10.00 0.83 10.12
C ALA A 268 8.46 0.88 10.03
N HIS A 269 7.80 -0.08 9.38
CA HIS A 269 6.32 -0.19 9.42
C HIS A 269 5.81 -0.31 10.87
N ALA A 270 6.39 -1.23 11.65
CA ALA A 270 6.01 -1.41 13.05
C ALA A 270 6.33 -0.16 13.91
N ALA A 271 7.51 0.44 13.75
CA ALA A 271 7.90 1.64 14.50
C ALA A 271 7.01 2.85 14.15
N SER A 272 6.52 2.94 12.91
CA SER A 272 5.55 3.95 12.49
C SER A 272 4.23 3.81 13.25
N LEU A 273 3.74 2.57 13.40
CA LEU A 273 2.55 2.25 14.19
C LEU A 273 2.76 2.60 15.67
N MET A 274 3.90 2.23 16.24
CA MET A 274 4.24 2.56 17.62
C MET A 274 4.28 4.08 17.85
N ALA A 275 4.93 4.82 16.94
CA ALA A 275 5.06 6.29 17.00
C ALA A 275 3.71 6.98 16.94
N GLU A 276 2.82 6.53 16.06
CA GLU A 276 1.46 7.06 15.97
C GLU A 276 0.67 6.89 17.28
N HIS A 277 0.82 5.74 17.95
CA HIS A 277 0.16 5.41 19.22
C HIS A 277 0.90 5.91 20.46
N ARG A 278 2.01 6.64 20.29
CA ARG A 278 2.83 7.20 21.37
C ARG A 278 3.28 6.14 22.38
N LEU A 279 3.66 4.96 21.90
CA LEU A 279 4.19 3.92 22.79
C LEU A 279 5.52 4.36 23.39
N SER A 280 5.79 3.91 24.61
CA SER A 280 7.02 4.31 25.32
C SER A 280 8.27 3.69 24.70
N LEU A 281 9.44 4.27 25.01
CA LEU A 281 10.73 3.77 24.53
C LEU A 281 11.01 2.31 24.94
N GLU A 282 10.49 1.91 26.09
CA GLU A 282 10.70 0.59 26.71
C GLU A 282 9.57 -0.39 26.37
N GLU A 283 8.54 0.05 25.64
CA GLU A 283 7.40 -0.80 25.29
C GLU A 283 7.72 -1.65 24.07
N GLU A 284 7.58 -2.97 24.22
CA GLU A 284 7.69 -3.94 23.13
C GLU A 284 6.31 -4.33 22.61
N VAL A 285 6.22 -4.52 21.30
CA VAL A 285 5.00 -4.98 20.63
C VAL A 285 5.29 -6.20 19.76
N VAL A 286 4.32 -7.09 19.62
CA VAL A 286 4.34 -8.07 18.52
C VAL A 286 3.64 -7.45 17.33
N CYS A 287 4.34 -7.16 16.24
CA CYS A 287 3.76 -6.57 15.05
C CYS A 287 3.71 -7.59 13.91
N VAL A 288 2.55 -7.75 13.30
CA VAL A 288 2.43 -8.36 11.98
C VAL A 288 2.69 -7.27 10.94
N ALA A 289 3.72 -7.45 10.13
CA ALA A 289 4.09 -6.55 9.04
C ALA A 289 3.82 -7.29 7.72
N ALA A 290 2.67 -7.00 7.11
CA ALA A 290 2.20 -7.67 5.89
C ALA A 290 2.16 -6.68 4.71
N ASP A 291 2.95 -6.98 3.68
CA ASP A 291 3.22 -6.06 2.58
C ASP A 291 3.42 -6.78 1.24
N GLY A 292 3.60 -6.00 0.17
CA GLY A 292 4.00 -6.47 -1.14
C GLY A 292 5.45 -6.95 -1.16
N VAL A 293 6.41 -6.11 -0.81
CA VAL A 293 7.82 -6.50 -0.73
C VAL A 293 8.55 -5.53 0.17
N GLY A 294 9.36 -6.04 1.09
CA GLY A 294 10.34 -5.24 1.82
C GLY A 294 11.63 -6.02 1.98
N TYR A 295 12.76 -5.32 2.00
CA TYR A 295 14.06 -5.96 2.09
C TYR A 295 14.27 -6.60 3.47
N GLY A 296 14.46 -7.92 3.48
CA GLY A 296 14.77 -8.69 4.67
C GLY A 296 16.19 -8.44 5.15
N SER A 297 16.43 -8.61 6.45
CA SER A 297 17.78 -8.53 7.02
C SER A 297 18.71 -9.67 6.56
N ASP A 298 18.12 -10.72 5.99
CA ASP A 298 18.79 -11.86 5.36
C ASP A 298 18.96 -11.68 3.83
N GLY A 299 18.55 -10.54 3.28
CA GLY A 299 18.58 -10.24 1.86
C GLY A 299 17.44 -10.85 1.04
N GLU A 300 16.49 -11.54 1.67
CA GLU A 300 15.29 -12.07 1.01
C GLU A 300 14.14 -11.03 0.93
N ALA A 301 13.13 -11.31 0.11
CA ALA A 301 11.95 -10.45 -0.03
C ALA A 301 10.90 -10.79 1.03
N TRP A 302 10.83 -10.02 2.11
CA TRP A 302 9.83 -10.19 3.16
C TRP A 302 8.50 -9.49 2.80
N GLY A 303 7.43 -9.82 3.53
CA GLY A 303 6.13 -9.16 3.39
C GLY A 303 4.99 -9.84 4.13
N GLY A 304 5.28 -10.69 5.11
CA GLY A 304 4.29 -11.46 5.87
C GLY A 304 4.91 -11.94 7.16
N GLU A 305 5.46 -10.99 7.92
CA GLU A 305 6.33 -11.27 9.07
C GLU A 305 5.63 -10.98 10.38
N VAL A 306 5.87 -11.81 11.39
CA VAL A 306 5.52 -11.53 12.79
C VAL A 306 6.81 -11.18 13.52
N LEU A 307 6.89 -9.97 14.06
CA LEU A 307 8.09 -9.41 14.67
C LEU A 307 7.83 -9.03 16.13
N ALA A 308 8.76 -9.29 17.05
CA ALA A 308 8.87 -8.53 18.29
C ALA A 308 9.62 -7.24 17.99
N VAL A 309 9.09 -6.10 18.38
CA VAL A 309 9.61 -4.79 17.97
C VAL A 309 9.67 -3.84 19.17
N SER A 310 10.79 -3.12 19.26
CA SER A 310 10.94 -1.86 20.00
C SER A 310 11.44 -0.77 19.04
N TYR A 311 11.55 0.48 19.49
CA TYR A 311 12.18 1.51 18.66
C TYR A 311 13.68 1.27 18.41
N ARG A 312 14.35 0.43 19.20
CA ARG A 312 15.79 0.18 19.11
C ARG A 312 16.16 -1.08 18.33
N GLY A 313 15.20 -1.94 18.03
CA GLY A 313 15.45 -3.15 17.27
C GLY A 313 14.23 -4.04 17.13
N PHE A 314 14.42 -5.17 16.45
CA PHE A 314 13.37 -6.15 16.23
C PHE A 314 13.93 -7.57 16.23
N LYS A 315 13.04 -8.55 16.41
CA LYS A 315 13.32 -9.98 16.27
C LYS A 315 12.21 -10.63 15.45
N ARG A 316 12.58 -11.38 14.42
CA ARG A 316 11.64 -12.20 13.62
C ARG A 316 11.16 -13.39 14.43
N LEU A 317 9.84 -13.54 14.59
CA LEU A 317 9.21 -14.55 15.45
C LEU A 317 8.44 -15.61 14.68
N ALA A 318 7.82 -15.24 13.56
CA ALA A 318 7.16 -16.13 12.61
C ALA A 318 7.06 -15.44 11.24
N SER A 319 6.63 -16.16 10.21
CA SER A 319 6.49 -15.62 8.86
C SER A 319 5.49 -16.40 8.02
N LEU A 320 5.20 -15.95 6.80
CA LEU A 320 4.65 -16.85 5.78
C LEU A 320 5.71 -17.85 5.29
N GLU A 321 5.23 -18.95 4.73
CA GLU A 321 6.06 -19.89 3.99
C GLU A 321 6.85 -19.18 2.88
N ARG A 322 8.07 -19.66 2.68
CA ARG A 322 9.02 -19.09 1.75
C ARG A 322 8.76 -19.65 0.35
N LEU A 323 8.15 -18.84 -0.51
CA LEU A 323 7.76 -19.21 -1.87
C LEU A 323 8.80 -18.77 -2.92
N PRO A 324 9.00 -19.53 -4.00
CA PRO A 324 9.89 -19.14 -5.09
C PRO A 324 9.29 -18.03 -5.96
N MET A 325 10.13 -17.14 -6.49
CA MET A 325 9.73 -16.04 -7.39
C MET A 325 10.47 -16.11 -8.74
N PRO A 326 10.07 -17.01 -9.66
CA PRO A 326 10.70 -17.14 -10.97
C PRO A 326 10.58 -15.85 -11.80
N GLY A 327 11.72 -15.18 -12.00
CA GLY A 327 11.80 -13.88 -12.67
C GLY A 327 11.67 -12.66 -11.75
N GLY A 328 11.69 -12.83 -10.43
CA GLY A 328 11.68 -11.72 -9.46
C GLY A 328 10.44 -10.84 -9.63
N ASP A 329 10.64 -9.54 -9.85
CA ASP A 329 9.58 -8.53 -10.02
C ASP A 329 8.54 -8.88 -11.10
N LEU A 330 8.90 -9.73 -12.07
CA LEU A 330 7.93 -10.26 -13.05
C LEU A 330 6.79 -11.04 -12.39
N CYS A 331 7.00 -11.66 -11.21
CA CYS A 331 5.92 -12.30 -10.46
C CYS A 331 4.90 -11.30 -9.92
N ALA A 332 5.35 -10.09 -9.54
CA ALA A 332 4.44 -9.02 -9.13
C ALA A 332 3.70 -8.42 -10.33
N ARG A 333 4.37 -8.33 -11.50
CA ARG A 333 3.74 -7.83 -12.73
C ARG A 333 2.77 -8.83 -13.37
N TYR A 334 3.11 -10.11 -13.38
CA TYR A 334 2.28 -11.19 -13.95
C TYR A 334 1.98 -12.23 -12.86
N PRO A 335 0.93 -12.01 -12.05
CA PRO A 335 0.56 -12.87 -10.92
C PRO A 335 0.42 -14.37 -11.22
N ALA A 336 0.14 -14.75 -12.47
CA ALA A 336 0.09 -16.16 -12.88
C ALA A 336 1.43 -16.90 -12.66
N ARG A 337 2.56 -16.19 -12.77
CA ARG A 337 3.88 -16.74 -12.42
C ARG A 337 3.97 -17.09 -10.94
N MET A 338 3.45 -16.22 -10.08
CA MET A 338 3.42 -16.43 -8.63
C MET A 338 2.48 -17.57 -8.25
N LEU A 339 1.33 -17.69 -8.92
CA LEU A 339 0.42 -18.82 -8.74
C LEU A 339 1.09 -20.15 -9.12
N MET A 340 1.72 -20.23 -10.29
CA MET A 340 2.44 -21.44 -10.72
C MET A 340 3.55 -21.80 -9.74
N ALA A 341 4.30 -20.80 -9.26
CA ALA A 341 5.35 -20.99 -8.28
C ALA A 341 4.81 -21.53 -6.94
N ALA A 342 3.73 -20.96 -6.41
CA ALA A 342 3.10 -21.43 -5.18
C ALA A 342 2.55 -22.85 -5.31
N LEU A 343 1.84 -23.15 -6.41
CA LEU A 343 1.31 -24.49 -6.67
C LEU A 343 2.43 -25.52 -6.83
N SER A 344 3.59 -25.13 -7.38
CA SER A 344 4.71 -26.06 -7.57
C SER A 344 5.33 -26.57 -6.26
N VAL A 345 5.21 -25.81 -5.17
CA VAL A 345 5.71 -26.21 -3.85
C VAL A 345 4.90 -27.39 -3.30
N GLU A 346 3.59 -27.39 -3.49
CA GLU A 346 2.68 -28.44 -2.99
C GLU A 346 2.46 -29.58 -4.00
N LEU A 347 2.33 -29.26 -5.29
CA LEU A 347 1.96 -30.21 -6.35
C LEU A 347 3.16 -30.75 -7.16
N GLY A 348 4.32 -30.11 -7.04
CA GLY A 348 5.46 -30.31 -7.93
C GLY A 348 5.38 -29.49 -9.22
N VAL A 349 6.55 -29.25 -9.84
CA VAL A 349 6.67 -28.35 -11.01
C VAL A 349 5.91 -28.88 -12.23
N GLU A 350 5.94 -30.19 -12.48
CA GLU A 350 5.27 -30.79 -13.64
C GLU A 350 3.75 -30.57 -13.58
N GLU A 351 3.14 -30.78 -12.41
CA GLU A 351 1.71 -30.59 -12.24
C GLU A 351 1.32 -29.12 -12.26
N ALA A 352 2.12 -28.25 -11.63
CA ALA A 352 1.91 -26.81 -11.71
C ALA A 352 2.00 -26.28 -13.16
N LEU A 353 2.88 -26.83 -13.98
CA LEU A 353 2.95 -26.51 -15.41
C LEU A 353 1.69 -26.98 -16.15
N LYS A 354 1.17 -28.18 -15.88
CA LYS A 354 -0.08 -28.65 -16.49
C LYS A 354 -1.24 -27.71 -16.17
N VAL A 355 -1.38 -27.31 -14.91
CA VAL A 355 -2.39 -26.33 -14.47
C VAL A 355 -2.20 -24.98 -15.18
N ALA A 356 -0.97 -24.50 -15.28
CA ALA A 356 -0.68 -23.25 -15.98
C ALA A 356 -1.06 -23.29 -17.47
N LEU A 357 -0.77 -24.40 -18.15
CA LEU A 357 -1.08 -24.56 -19.57
C LEU A 357 -2.57 -24.76 -19.85
N SER A 358 -3.31 -25.42 -18.95
CA SER A 358 -4.73 -25.70 -19.14
C SER A 358 -5.64 -24.53 -18.74
N ASP A 359 -5.37 -23.91 -17.59
CA ASP A 359 -6.33 -23.03 -16.93
C ASP A 359 -5.91 -21.55 -16.96
N TYR A 360 -4.61 -21.27 -17.06
CA TYR A 360 -4.05 -19.94 -16.83
C TYR A 360 -3.07 -19.45 -17.91
N LEU A 361 -3.10 -20.03 -19.11
CA LEU A 361 -2.17 -19.73 -20.20
C LEU A 361 -2.18 -18.23 -20.57
N GLN A 362 -3.35 -17.60 -20.51
CA GLN A 362 -3.58 -16.18 -20.77
C GLN A 362 -2.92 -15.25 -19.74
N GLY A 363 -2.49 -15.77 -18.58
CA GLY A 363 -1.70 -15.03 -17.59
C GLY A 363 -0.21 -14.97 -17.89
N PHE A 364 0.26 -15.65 -18.93
CA PHE A 364 1.63 -15.62 -19.41
C PHE A 364 1.68 -14.79 -20.71
N LYS A 365 2.38 -13.67 -20.69
CA LYS A 365 2.48 -12.72 -21.81
C LYS A 365 2.93 -13.37 -23.12
N HIS A 366 3.84 -14.34 -23.06
CA HIS A 366 4.33 -15.10 -24.21
C HIS A 366 3.80 -16.54 -24.24
N GLY A 367 2.65 -16.77 -23.61
CA GLY A 367 1.93 -18.04 -23.62
C GLY A 367 2.77 -19.23 -23.14
N GLU A 368 2.68 -20.34 -23.86
CA GLU A 368 3.25 -21.62 -23.45
C GLU A 368 4.78 -21.58 -23.32
N VAL A 369 5.46 -20.83 -24.19
CA VAL A 369 6.92 -20.68 -24.17
C VAL A 369 7.38 -20.09 -22.83
N GLU A 370 6.64 -19.10 -22.33
CA GLU A 370 6.91 -18.48 -21.03
C GLU A 370 6.59 -19.43 -19.88
N ALA A 371 5.44 -20.10 -19.90
CA ALA A 371 5.08 -21.06 -18.85
C ALA A 371 6.13 -22.17 -18.70
N ARG A 372 6.63 -22.73 -19.82
CA ARG A 372 7.71 -23.73 -19.81
C ARG A 372 9.05 -23.15 -19.35
N LEU A 373 9.34 -21.89 -19.65
CA LEU A 373 10.52 -21.21 -19.12
C LEU A 373 10.44 -21.04 -17.60
N VAL A 374 9.28 -20.65 -17.08
CA VAL A 374 9.03 -20.52 -15.64
C VAL A 374 9.20 -21.88 -14.94
N ALA A 375 8.67 -22.97 -15.50
CA ALA A 375 8.90 -24.33 -14.99
C ALA A 375 10.41 -24.65 -14.88
N ARG A 376 11.19 -24.40 -15.94
CA ARG A 376 12.64 -24.64 -15.92
C ARG A 376 13.37 -23.78 -14.89
N GLN A 377 12.93 -22.54 -14.67
CA GLN A 377 13.49 -21.69 -13.62
C GLN A 377 13.25 -22.30 -12.24
N LEU A 378 12.03 -22.76 -11.96
CA LEU A 378 11.67 -23.45 -10.72
C LEU A 378 12.50 -24.73 -10.51
N GLU A 379 12.64 -25.58 -11.54
CA GLU A 379 13.48 -26.79 -11.48
C GLU A 379 14.96 -26.48 -11.19
N SER A 380 15.47 -25.38 -11.75
CA SER A 380 16.88 -25.01 -11.59
C SER A 380 17.20 -24.42 -10.22
N GLY A 381 16.19 -23.99 -9.45
CA GLY A 381 16.36 -23.26 -8.19
C GLY A 381 16.94 -21.84 -8.33
N ARG A 382 17.13 -21.34 -9.56
CA ARG A 382 17.72 -20.01 -9.84
C ARG A 382 16.67 -18.90 -9.80
N HIS A 383 16.12 -18.67 -8.62
CA HIS A 383 15.14 -17.61 -8.37
C HIS A 383 15.25 -17.07 -6.95
N PRO A 384 14.92 -15.78 -6.72
CA PRO A 384 14.73 -15.29 -5.36
C PRO A 384 13.53 -15.98 -4.70
N HIS A 385 13.42 -15.79 -3.39
CA HIS A 385 12.30 -16.28 -2.60
C HIS A 385 11.63 -15.12 -1.87
N THR A 386 10.36 -15.33 -1.50
CA THR A 386 9.57 -14.36 -0.74
C THR A 386 8.68 -15.00 0.31
N SER A 387 8.43 -14.27 1.38
CA SER A 387 7.39 -14.53 2.38
C SER A 387 6.29 -13.45 2.34
N SER A 388 6.07 -12.86 1.16
CA SER A 388 5.14 -11.75 0.98
C SER A 388 3.66 -12.16 1.01
N THR A 389 2.90 -11.47 1.85
CA THR A 389 1.44 -11.59 1.88
C THR A 389 0.84 -11.02 0.61
N GLY A 390 1.35 -9.89 0.10
CA GLY A 390 0.90 -9.32 -1.17
C GLY A 390 1.06 -10.30 -2.34
N ARG A 391 2.16 -11.05 -2.40
CA ARG A 391 2.37 -12.06 -3.46
C ARG A 391 1.43 -13.27 -3.33
N VAL A 392 1.08 -13.68 -2.11
CA VAL A 392 0.07 -14.72 -1.87
C VAL A 392 -1.32 -14.25 -2.34
N LEU A 393 -1.70 -13.01 -2.04
CA LEU A 393 -2.96 -12.42 -2.52
C LEU A 393 -2.96 -12.24 -4.04
N ASP A 394 -1.83 -11.87 -4.65
CA ASP A 394 -1.70 -11.79 -6.10
C ASP A 394 -1.92 -13.16 -6.77
N ALA A 395 -1.31 -14.22 -6.23
CA ALA A 395 -1.51 -15.58 -6.71
C ALA A 395 -2.98 -16.02 -6.61
N ALA A 396 -3.66 -15.70 -5.50
CA ALA A 396 -5.09 -15.97 -5.32
C ALA A 396 -5.96 -15.18 -6.32
N SER A 397 -5.65 -13.91 -6.56
CA SER A 397 -6.31 -13.10 -7.58
C SER A 397 -6.15 -13.69 -8.98
N ALA A 398 -4.95 -14.19 -9.31
CA ALA A 398 -4.67 -14.85 -10.59
C ALA A 398 -5.47 -16.14 -10.74
N MET A 399 -5.50 -16.96 -9.69
CA MET A 399 -6.24 -18.23 -9.63
C MET A 399 -7.74 -18.04 -9.90
N LEU A 400 -8.31 -16.92 -9.44
CA LEU A 400 -9.71 -16.60 -9.65
C LEU A 400 -9.98 -15.89 -10.99
N GLY A 401 -8.94 -15.60 -11.76
CA GLY A 401 -9.01 -14.86 -13.03
C GLY A 401 -9.37 -13.38 -12.86
N LEU A 402 -9.16 -12.80 -11.68
CA LEU A 402 -9.51 -11.42 -11.37
C LEU A 402 -8.46 -10.42 -11.90
N CYS A 403 -7.18 -10.80 -11.81
CA CYS A 403 -6.08 -9.99 -12.31
C CYS A 403 -4.92 -10.88 -12.74
N LEU A 404 -4.52 -10.77 -14.01
CA LEU A 404 -3.45 -11.57 -14.61
C LEU A 404 -2.23 -10.73 -15.05
N GLU A 405 -2.42 -9.42 -15.21
CA GLU A 405 -1.33 -8.43 -15.33
C GLU A 405 -1.63 -7.26 -14.38
N ARG A 406 -0.66 -6.93 -13.52
CA ARG A 406 -0.68 -5.77 -12.65
C ARG A 406 -0.30 -4.53 -13.46
N THR A 407 -1.18 -3.53 -13.46
CA THR A 407 -1.01 -2.24 -14.14
C THR A 407 -0.78 -1.07 -13.18
N TYR A 408 -0.97 -1.29 -11.89
CA TYR A 408 -0.64 -0.35 -10.82
C TYR A 408 -0.38 -1.08 -9.50
N ASP A 409 0.16 -0.38 -8.51
CA ASP A 409 0.46 -0.98 -7.22
C ASP A 409 -0.77 -1.53 -6.47
N GLY A 410 -0.63 -2.74 -5.93
CA GLY A 410 -1.69 -3.47 -5.23
C GLY A 410 -2.87 -3.96 -6.07
N GLU A 411 -2.88 -3.80 -7.41
CA GLU A 411 -4.04 -4.12 -8.24
C GLU A 411 -4.65 -5.51 -8.02
N PRO A 412 -3.89 -6.61 -8.01
CA PRO A 412 -4.49 -7.94 -7.85
C PRO A 412 -5.11 -8.11 -6.45
N ALA A 413 -4.40 -7.69 -5.40
CA ALA A 413 -4.91 -7.73 -4.03
C ALA A 413 -6.18 -6.89 -3.82
N LEU A 414 -6.27 -5.71 -4.45
CA LEU A 414 -7.47 -4.85 -4.38
C LEU A 414 -8.68 -5.49 -5.08
N LYS A 415 -8.46 -6.13 -6.24
CA LYS A 415 -9.52 -6.85 -6.96
C LYS A 415 -9.95 -8.12 -6.22
N LEU A 416 -9.02 -8.79 -5.55
CA LEU A 416 -9.33 -9.90 -4.66
C LEU A 416 -10.23 -9.43 -3.50
N GLU A 417 -9.89 -8.33 -2.83
CA GLU A 417 -10.69 -7.76 -1.75
C GLU A 417 -12.11 -7.41 -2.23
N ALA A 418 -12.23 -6.79 -3.40
CA ALA A 418 -13.52 -6.44 -3.99
C ALA A 418 -14.38 -7.68 -4.28
N ALA A 419 -13.78 -8.75 -4.81
CA ALA A 419 -14.47 -10.02 -5.03
C ALA A 419 -14.84 -10.71 -3.71
N ALA A 420 -13.93 -10.73 -2.75
CA ALA A 420 -14.14 -11.31 -1.42
C ALA A 420 -15.26 -10.59 -0.67
N ALA A 421 -15.48 -9.28 -0.88
CA ALA A 421 -16.57 -8.51 -0.27
C ALA A 421 -17.98 -9.10 -0.52
N GLU A 422 -18.17 -9.86 -1.61
CA GLU A 422 -19.45 -10.51 -1.95
C GLU A 422 -19.50 -12.00 -1.57
N GLY A 423 -18.41 -12.56 -1.03
CA GLY A 423 -18.29 -13.97 -0.65
C GLY A 423 -18.49 -14.27 0.83
N ASP A 424 -18.82 -15.53 1.10
CA ASP A 424 -18.85 -16.14 2.44
C ASP A 424 -17.53 -16.88 2.72
N PRO A 425 -16.72 -16.44 3.71
CA PRO A 425 -15.45 -17.08 4.01
C PRO A 425 -15.58 -18.52 4.56
N GLU A 426 -16.72 -18.87 5.16
CA GLU A 426 -16.92 -20.19 5.79
C GLU A 426 -17.40 -21.24 4.77
N ALA A 427 -17.86 -20.82 3.59
CA ALA A 427 -18.46 -21.72 2.59
C ALA A 427 -17.45 -22.71 1.96
N VAL A 428 -16.15 -22.41 1.99
CA VAL A 428 -15.09 -23.25 1.38
C VAL A 428 -14.38 -24.13 2.41
N GLY A 429 -14.22 -23.61 3.64
CA GLY A 429 -13.54 -24.28 4.75
C GLY A 429 -12.09 -24.64 4.44
N LEU A 430 -11.23 -23.63 4.21
CA LEU A 430 -9.79 -23.82 4.01
C LEU A 430 -9.08 -24.09 5.34
N LYS A 431 -8.10 -25.00 5.34
CA LYS A 431 -7.32 -25.30 6.53
C LYS A 431 -6.15 -24.34 6.66
N VAL A 432 -5.92 -23.87 7.89
CA VAL A 432 -4.76 -23.07 8.27
C VAL A 432 -3.76 -24.00 8.93
N GLU A 433 -2.58 -24.13 8.32
CA GLU A 433 -1.50 -24.99 8.81
C GLU A 433 -0.20 -24.20 8.94
N ALA A 434 0.52 -24.41 10.04
CA ALA A 434 1.86 -23.86 10.22
C ALA A 434 2.90 -24.96 10.43
N GLU A 435 4.10 -24.76 9.88
CA GLU A 435 5.26 -25.62 10.11
C GLU A 435 6.27 -24.99 11.09
N GLY A 436 7.24 -25.79 11.56
CA GLY A 436 8.41 -25.28 12.29
C GLY A 436 8.43 -25.51 13.80
N ARG A 437 7.93 -26.66 14.31
CA ARG A 437 8.15 -27.05 15.72
C ARG A 437 9.67 -27.18 16.00
N GLY A 438 10.25 -26.16 16.65
CA GLY A 438 11.69 -26.06 16.95
C GLY A 438 12.49 -25.07 16.10
N GLY A 439 11.88 -24.45 15.08
CA GLY A 439 12.45 -23.40 14.23
C GLY A 439 11.61 -22.12 14.22
N LEU A 440 11.75 -21.28 13.18
CA LEU A 440 10.86 -20.15 12.95
C LEU A 440 9.51 -20.68 12.42
N PRO A 441 8.37 -20.48 13.11
CA PRO A 441 7.07 -20.91 12.63
C PRO A 441 6.69 -20.24 11.30
N ARG A 442 6.12 -21.01 10.38
CA ARG A 442 5.70 -20.52 9.06
C ARG A 442 4.30 -20.97 8.67
N LEU A 443 3.44 -20.04 8.24
CA LEU A 443 2.13 -20.35 7.67
C LEU A 443 2.29 -20.97 6.27
N LYS A 444 1.78 -22.19 6.04
CA LYS A 444 1.89 -22.92 4.77
C LYS A 444 0.98 -22.37 3.67
N THR A 445 1.43 -21.30 3.03
CA THR A 445 0.64 -20.60 2.01
C THR A 445 0.58 -21.33 0.68
N ALA A 446 1.55 -22.19 0.34
CA ALA A 446 1.46 -23.06 -0.83
C ALA A 446 0.34 -24.08 -0.68
N THR A 447 0.27 -24.76 0.47
CA THR A 447 -0.79 -25.72 0.80
C THR A 447 -2.16 -25.05 0.77
N LEU A 448 -2.27 -23.84 1.36
CA LEU A 448 -3.48 -23.02 1.32
C LEU A 448 -3.96 -22.76 -0.12
N LEU A 449 -3.09 -22.25 -0.99
CA LEU A 449 -3.43 -21.91 -2.37
C LEU A 449 -3.78 -23.16 -3.19
N ALA A 450 -3.09 -24.27 -2.97
CA ALA A 450 -3.41 -25.55 -3.61
C ALA A 450 -4.78 -26.10 -3.17
N GLU A 451 -5.14 -26.00 -1.89
CA GLU A 451 -6.48 -26.36 -1.42
C GLU A 451 -7.55 -25.46 -2.05
N ALA A 452 -7.33 -24.14 -2.05
CA ALA A 452 -8.25 -23.19 -2.66
C ALA A 452 -8.46 -23.47 -4.16
N TYR A 453 -7.39 -23.81 -4.89
CA TYR A 453 -7.47 -24.23 -6.29
C TYR A 453 -8.32 -25.50 -6.47
N ARG A 454 -8.11 -26.53 -5.64
CA ARG A 454 -8.91 -27.77 -5.68
C ARG A 454 -10.39 -27.50 -5.42
N LYS A 455 -10.71 -26.63 -4.45
CA LYS A 455 -12.10 -26.23 -4.13
C LYS A 455 -12.75 -25.47 -5.28
N LEU A 456 -12.00 -24.56 -5.93
CA LEU A 456 -12.44 -23.87 -7.13
C LEU A 456 -12.76 -24.86 -8.27
N LYS A 457 -11.89 -25.84 -8.52
CA LYS A 457 -12.12 -26.90 -9.53
C LYS A 457 -13.29 -27.82 -9.18
N ALA A 458 -13.59 -27.99 -7.90
CA ALA A 458 -14.77 -28.72 -7.42
C ALA A 458 -16.08 -27.91 -7.53
N GLY A 459 -16.05 -26.68 -8.06
CA GLY A 459 -17.24 -25.88 -8.33
C GLY A 459 -17.60 -24.85 -7.25
N ALA A 460 -16.72 -24.59 -6.28
CA ALA A 460 -16.94 -23.51 -5.31
C ALA A 460 -17.05 -22.15 -6.02
N ARG A 461 -17.91 -21.25 -5.50
CA ARG A 461 -18.08 -19.91 -6.08
C ARG A 461 -16.79 -19.11 -5.91
N ARG A 462 -16.39 -18.38 -6.95
CA ARG A 462 -15.15 -17.58 -6.95
C ARG A 462 -15.07 -16.58 -5.81
N VAL A 463 -16.18 -15.91 -5.51
CA VAL A 463 -16.26 -14.92 -4.42
C VAL A 463 -16.07 -15.56 -3.05
N ASP A 464 -16.58 -16.78 -2.83
CA ASP A 464 -16.40 -17.51 -1.57
C ASP A 464 -14.96 -18.00 -1.43
N VAL A 465 -14.33 -18.45 -2.53
CA VAL A 465 -12.90 -18.81 -2.52
C VAL A 465 -12.04 -17.58 -2.23
N ALA A 466 -12.35 -16.41 -2.80
CA ALA A 466 -11.65 -15.17 -2.46
C ALA A 466 -11.76 -14.84 -0.97
N ALA A 467 -12.98 -14.88 -0.42
CA ALA A 467 -13.23 -14.61 0.98
C ALA A 467 -12.52 -15.61 1.91
N ALA A 468 -12.54 -16.90 1.57
CA ALA A 468 -11.90 -17.94 2.36
C ALA A 468 -10.37 -17.84 2.36
N VAL A 469 -9.74 -17.43 1.25
CA VAL A 469 -8.29 -17.21 1.19
C VAL A 469 -7.89 -16.04 2.08
N GLU A 470 -8.59 -14.90 2.00
CA GLU A 470 -8.31 -13.75 2.88
C GLU A 470 -8.51 -14.08 4.35
N GLU A 471 -9.60 -14.80 4.68
CA GLU A 471 -9.89 -15.29 6.03
C GLU A 471 -8.76 -16.19 6.56
N ALA A 472 -8.30 -17.15 5.76
CA ALA A 472 -7.28 -18.09 6.19
C ALA A 472 -5.90 -17.44 6.37
N VAL A 473 -5.54 -16.47 5.51
CA VAL A 473 -4.31 -15.68 5.68
C VAL A 473 -4.39 -14.82 6.94
N ALA A 474 -5.51 -14.12 7.16
CA ALA A 474 -5.72 -13.31 8.36
C ALA A 474 -5.66 -14.17 9.62
N ARG A 475 -6.37 -15.30 9.63
CA ARG A 475 -6.38 -16.24 10.77
C ARG A 475 -5.00 -16.79 11.06
N GLY A 476 -4.28 -17.27 10.05
CA GLY A 476 -2.93 -17.82 10.25
C GLY A 476 -1.93 -16.79 10.77
N LEU A 477 -1.96 -15.56 10.26
CA LEU A 477 -1.09 -14.49 10.79
C LEU A 477 -1.48 -14.06 12.21
N ALA A 478 -2.78 -14.00 12.52
CA ALA A 478 -3.27 -13.68 13.86
C ALA A 478 -2.85 -14.75 14.88
N GLU A 479 -3.05 -16.03 14.57
CA GLU A 479 -2.68 -17.16 15.44
C GLU A 479 -1.18 -17.16 15.74
N LEU A 480 -0.34 -16.95 14.71
CA LEU A 480 1.12 -16.83 14.88
C LEU A 480 1.50 -15.63 15.76
N ALA A 481 0.80 -14.51 15.62
CA ALA A 481 1.05 -13.31 16.43
C ALA A 481 0.62 -13.47 17.88
N VAL A 482 -0.55 -14.08 18.12
CA VAL A 482 -1.07 -14.39 19.46
C VAL A 482 -0.13 -15.36 20.18
N GLU A 483 0.28 -16.45 19.53
CA GLU A 483 1.21 -17.42 20.10
C GLU A 483 2.55 -16.75 20.46
N ALA A 484 3.06 -15.92 19.57
CA ALA A 484 4.28 -15.15 19.79
C ALA A 484 4.16 -14.17 20.97
N ALA A 485 3.04 -13.44 21.05
CA ALA A 485 2.76 -12.50 22.14
C ALA A 485 2.66 -13.21 23.49
N SER A 486 1.93 -14.32 23.55
CA SER A 486 1.78 -15.17 24.74
C SER A 486 3.15 -15.69 25.23
N ARG A 487 3.97 -16.22 24.32
CA ARG A 487 5.32 -16.72 24.64
C ARG A 487 6.25 -15.64 25.21
N LEU A 488 6.12 -14.40 24.75
CA LEU A 488 6.95 -13.27 25.19
C LEU A 488 6.35 -12.49 26.37
N GLY A 489 5.09 -12.78 26.76
CA GLY A 489 4.38 -12.00 27.77
C GLY A 489 3.99 -10.58 27.30
N VAL A 490 4.00 -10.32 25.99
CA VAL A 490 3.63 -9.04 25.38
C VAL A 490 2.11 -8.97 25.24
N ARG A 491 1.51 -7.84 25.64
CA ARG A 491 0.04 -7.66 25.63
C ARG A 491 -0.52 -6.91 24.42
N VAL A 492 0.36 -6.47 23.53
CA VAL A 492 0.03 -5.58 22.42
C VAL A 492 0.43 -6.25 21.11
N VAL A 493 -0.54 -6.39 20.21
CA VAL A 493 -0.32 -6.88 18.85
C VAL A 493 -0.66 -5.78 17.86
N GLY A 494 0.29 -5.40 17.02
CA GLY A 494 0.12 -4.42 15.95
C GLY A 494 -0.06 -5.07 14.58
N PHE A 495 -0.75 -4.38 13.68
CA PHE A 495 -0.81 -4.75 12.26
C PHE A 495 -0.49 -3.55 11.36
N SER A 496 0.53 -3.70 10.53
CA SER A 496 1.05 -2.67 9.62
C SER A 496 1.53 -3.27 8.29
N GLY A 497 1.98 -2.43 7.36
CA GLY A 497 2.31 -2.78 5.98
C GLY A 497 1.14 -2.55 5.00
N GLY A 498 1.41 -2.61 3.69
CA GLY A 498 0.43 -2.32 2.64
C GLY A 498 -0.83 -3.20 2.65
N VAL A 499 -0.76 -4.42 3.20
CA VAL A 499 -1.94 -5.31 3.32
C VAL A 499 -2.88 -4.87 4.44
N ALA A 500 -2.42 -4.03 5.38
CA ALA A 500 -3.25 -3.48 6.45
C ALA A 500 -4.28 -2.43 5.97
N TYR A 501 -4.42 -2.21 4.66
CA TYR A 501 -5.59 -1.53 4.08
C TYR A 501 -6.77 -2.47 3.79
N ASN A 502 -6.57 -3.80 3.78
CA ASN A 502 -7.61 -4.77 3.45
C ASN A 502 -8.64 -4.86 4.60
N ARG A 503 -9.90 -4.52 4.29
CA ARG A 503 -10.98 -4.41 5.31
C ARG A 503 -11.25 -5.73 6.02
N ARG A 504 -11.25 -6.85 5.29
CA ARG A 504 -11.55 -8.18 5.82
C ARG A 504 -10.41 -8.67 6.70
N ILE A 505 -9.17 -8.59 6.21
CA ILE A 505 -7.99 -9.05 6.94
C ILE A 505 -7.83 -8.27 8.25
N VAL A 506 -7.89 -6.93 8.22
CA VAL A 506 -7.74 -6.10 9.43
C VAL A 506 -8.82 -6.41 10.46
N ARG A 507 -10.09 -6.48 10.02
CA ARG A 507 -11.20 -6.80 10.92
C ARG A 507 -10.99 -8.17 11.56
N ARG A 508 -10.62 -9.18 10.78
CA ARG A 508 -10.45 -10.54 11.29
C ARG A 508 -9.27 -10.66 12.25
N MET A 509 -8.14 -10.03 11.92
CA MET A 509 -6.97 -9.92 12.80
C MET A 509 -7.35 -9.31 14.14
N ARG A 510 -8.10 -8.19 14.14
CA ARG A 510 -8.58 -7.55 15.38
C ARG A 510 -9.43 -8.51 16.20
N GLU A 511 -10.46 -9.10 15.59
CA GLU A 511 -11.39 -10.00 16.27
C GLU A 511 -10.67 -11.17 16.96
N LEU A 512 -9.69 -11.79 16.28
CA LEU A 512 -8.93 -12.91 16.82
C LEU A 512 -7.96 -12.50 17.93
N VAL A 513 -7.25 -11.37 17.76
CA VAL A 513 -6.31 -10.87 18.77
C VAL A 513 -7.05 -10.44 20.05
N GLU A 514 -8.15 -9.71 19.90
CA GLU A 514 -8.93 -9.19 21.04
C GLU A 514 -9.67 -10.32 21.79
N ALA A 515 -10.05 -11.40 21.10
CA ALA A 515 -10.65 -12.58 21.74
C ALA A 515 -9.69 -13.25 22.75
N GLU A 516 -8.39 -13.11 22.56
CA GLU A 516 -7.33 -13.60 23.46
C GLU A 516 -6.96 -12.57 24.55
N GLY A 517 -7.70 -11.46 24.64
CA GLY A 517 -7.50 -10.41 25.64
C GLY A 517 -6.29 -9.50 25.37
N LEU A 518 -5.71 -9.55 24.16
CA LEU A 518 -4.61 -8.70 23.73
C LEU A 518 -5.13 -7.39 23.13
N ARG A 519 -4.36 -6.31 23.28
CA ARG A 519 -4.67 -5.01 22.67
C ARG A 519 -4.24 -5.01 21.20
N PHE A 520 -5.17 -4.77 20.29
CA PHE A 520 -4.88 -4.64 18.85
C PHE A 520 -4.55 -3.19 18.47
N LEU A 521 -3.42 -2.97 17.81
CA LEU A 521 -3.03 -1.67 17.26
C LEU A 521 -3.08 -1.66 15.73
N ARG A 522 -3.64 -0.58 15.18
CA ARG A 522 -3.68 -0.31 13.75
C ARG A 522 -3.53 1.20 13.49
N HIS A 523 -3.16 1.55 12.28
CA HIS A 523 -3.04 2.95 11.87
C HIS A 523 -4.40 3.64 11.70
N VAL A 524 -4.47 4.92 12.07
CA VAL A 524 -5.62 5.83 11.89
C VAL A 524 -5.21 7.24 11.44
N ARG A 525 -3.93 7.61 11.54
CA ARG A 525 -3.37 8.92 11.15
C ARG A 525 -2.21 8.81 10.17
N ALA A 526 -1.33 7.82 10.33
CA ALA A 526 -0.27 7.53 9.37
C ALA A 526 -0.77 6.54 8.30
N PRO A 527 -0.23 6.57 7.08
CA PRO A 527 -0.40 5.45 6.15
C PRO A 527 0.23 4.18 6.72
N CYS A 528 -0.46 3.04 6.56
CA CYS A 528 0.09 1.75 7.01
C CYS A 528 1.06 1.12 6.00
N GLY A 529 0.99 1.51 4.73
CA GLY A 529 1.98 1.15 3.70
C GLY A 529 3.17 2.12 3.68
N ASP A 530 3.95 2.09 2.60
CA ASP A 530 5.26 2.77 2.48
C ASP A 530 5.25 4.28 2.74
N GLY A 531 4.11 4.94 2.53
CA GLY A 531 3.92 6.35 2.89
C GLY A 531 4.09 6.65 4.39
N GLY A 532 4.09 5.63 5.25
CA GLY A 532 4.36 5.71 6.69
C GLY A 532 5.78 5.31 7.11
N ILE A 533 6.63 4.79 6.21
CA ILE A 533 7.96 4.26 6.56
C ILE A 533 8.88 5.35 7.12
N SER A 534 8.85 6.55 6.56
CA SER A 534 9.71 7.66 7.02
C SER A 534 9.41 8.10 8.45
N LEU A 535 8.16 7.97 8.92
CA LEU A 535 7.79 8.20 10.32
C LEU A 535 8.47 7.16 11.23
N GLY A 536 8.40 5.88 10.86
CA GLY A 536 9.05 4.81 11.61
C GLY A 536 10.57 4.96 11.64
N GLN A 537 11.19 5.26 10.50
CA GLN A 537 12.62 5.56 10.39
C GLN A 537 13.04 6.73 11.29
N ALA A 538 12.27 7.82 11.28
CA ALA A 538 12.52 8.98 12.13
C ALA A 538 12.40 8.64 13.63
N ALA A 539 11.39 7.86 14.02
CA ALA A 539 11.22 7.42 15.40
C ALA A 539 12.37 6.51 15.88
N VAL A 540 12.81 5.56 15.05
CA VAL A 540 13.97 4.69 15.32
C VAL A 540 15.25 5.52 15.45
N ALA A 541 15.50 6.45 14.51
CA ALA A 541 16.65 7.35 14.61
C ALA A 541 16.61 8.17 15.90
N GLY A 542 15.46 8.73 16.26
CA GLY A 542 15.26 9.46 17.50
C GLY A 542 15.58 8.63 18.74
N ALA A 543 15.15 7.36 18.77
CA ALA A 543 15.42 6.44 19.88
C ALA A 543 16.90 6.03 20.01
N LEU A 544 17.63 5.97 18.90
CA LEU A 544 19.06 5.65 18.86
C LEU A 544 19.97 6.85 19.16
N MET A 545 19.42 8.07 19.21
CA MET A 545 20.12 9.32 19.57
C MET A 545 19.87 9.77 21.03
N LEU A 546 19.13 8.98 21.81
CA LEU A 546 18.98 9.17 23.26
C LEU A 546 20.20 8.65 24.01
#